data_AF-A0A392QC50-F1
#
_entry.id   AF-A0A392QC50-F1
#
_cell.length_a   1.000
_cell.length_b   1.000
_cell.length_c   1.000
_cell.angle_alpha   90.00
_cell.angle_beta   90.00
_cell.angle_gamma   90.00
#
_symmetry.space_group_name_H-M   'P 1'
#
loop_
_entity.id
_entity.type
_entity.pdbx_description
1 polymer ?
#
loop_
_entity_poly.entity_id
_entity_poly.type
_entity_poly.pdbx_seq_one_letter_code
_entity_poly.pdbx_strand_id
1 'polypeptide(L)'
;MICRPDVVGLEEYSICGDIKIVKPPFLIESLEMFSSVRANTCVWKGKWMYEVMLETSGIQQIGWATNSCPFTDHKGVGDDEDSYAYDGRRVSKWNNDAETYGQSWVVGDVIGCCIDLERDEIVFYRNGNSLGVAFQGVRKMGPGFGYHPAISLSQGERCELNFGARPFK
;
A
#
# COMPACT_ATOMS: atom_id res chain seq x y z
N MET A 1 0.60 -16.49 -16.80
CA MET A 1 -0.31 -17.34 -15.99
C MET A 1 -1.55 -16.47 -15.79
N ILE A 2 -2.70 -16.82 -16.37
CA ILE A 2 -3.87 -15.93 -16.37
C ILE A 2 -4.46 -15.92 -14.96
N CYS A 3 -4.42 -14.78 -14.27
CA CYS A 3 -5.07 -14.58 -12.98
C CYS A 3 -6.55 -14.97 -13.08
N ARG A 4 -7.00 -15.86 -12.19
CA ARG A 4 -8.43 -16.17 -12.06
C ARG A 4 -9.14 -14.92 -11.53
N PRO A 5 -10.30 -14.52 -12.09
CA PRO A 5 -11.01 -13.30 -11.71
C PRO A 5 -11.48 -13.28 -10.25
N ASP A 6 -11.41 -14.41 -9.53
CA ASP A 6 -11.94 -14.56 -8.17
C ASP A 6 -10.89 -14.38 -7.05
N VAL A 7 -9.64 -14.05 -7.38
CA VAL A 7 -8.55 -13.91 -6.39
C VAL A 7 -7.98 -12.50 -6.38
N VAL A 8 -8.02 -11.85 -5.21
CA VAL A 8 -7.34 -10.58 -5.00
C VAL A 8 -5.83 -10.82 -4.97
N GLY A 9 -5.10 -10.10 -5.82
CA GLY A 9 -3.66 -10.22 -5.98
C GLY A 9 -3.05 -8.97 -6.61
N LEU A 10 -1.83 -9.06 -7.10
CA LEU A 10 -1.15 -7.94 -7.77
C LEU A 10 -1.65 -7.76 -9.20
N GLU A 11 -1.84 -6.50 -9.60
CA GLU A 11 -2.11 -6.14 -10.99
C GLU A 11 -0.79 -6.01 -11.74
N GLU A 12 -0.39 -7.07 -12.46
CA GLU A 12 0.90 -7.13 -13.17
C GLU A 12 1.12 -5.93 -14.11
N TYR A 13 0.06 -5.44 -14.78
CA TYR A 13 0.13 -4.28 -15.68
C TYR A 13 0.32 -2.94 -14.96
N SER A 14 0.13 -2.88 -13.64
CA SER A 14 0.39 -1.68 -12.84
C SER A 14 1.84 -1.56 -12.37
N ILE A 15 2.65 -2.60 -12.57
CA ILE A 15 4.02 -2.63 -12.08
C ILE A 15 4.84 -1.57 -12.81
N CYS A 16 5.45 -0.68 -12.04
CA CYS A 16 6.52 0.20 -12.47
C CYS A 16 7.80 -0.22 -11.73
N GLY A 17 8.92 -0.38 -12.44
CA GLY A 17 10.13 -0.99 -11.89
C GLY A 17 10.16 -2.51 -12.05
N ASP A 18 10.90 -3.20 -11.19
CA ASP A 18 11.06 -4.66 -11.21
C ASP A 18 10.73 -5.24 -9.83
N ILE A 19 9.61 -5.97 -9.76
CA ILE A 19 9.13 -6.65 -8.56
C ILE A 19 9.20 -8.15 -8.77
N LYS A 20 9.99 -8.80 -7.91
CA LYS A 20 10.12 -10.25 -7.86
C LYS A 20 9.21 -10.84 -6.79
N ILE A 21 8.42 -11.85 -7.15
CA ILE A 21 7.74 -12.72 -6.17
C ILE A 21 8.77 -13.69 -5.61
N VAL A 22 9.24 -13.45 -4.38
CA VAL A 22 10.22 -14.29 -3.69
C VAL A 22 9.58 -15.59 -3.20
N LYS A 23 8.35 -15.52 -2.69
CA LYS A 23 7.57 -16.67 -2.25
C LYS A 23 6.08 -16.45 -2.51
N PRO A 24 5.38 -17.40 -3.16
CA PRO A 24 3.94 -17.29 -3.36
C PRO A 24 3.15 -17.29 -2.03
N PRO A 25 1.99 -16.60 -1.98
CA PRO A 25 1.40 -15.85 -3.08
C PRO A 25 1.96 -14.44 -3.23
N PHE A 26 2.34 -13.73 -2.16
CA PHE A 26 2.62 -12.29 -2.22
C PHE A 26 3.78 -11.82 -1.34
N LEU A 27 4.81 -12.64 -1.11
CA LEU A 27 6.10 -12.14 -0.63
C LEU A 27 6.86 -11.56 -1.81
N ILE A 28 7.04 -10.25 -1.82
CA ILE A 28 7.64 -9.49 -2.93
C ILE A 28 8.93 -8.79 -2.54
N GLU A 29 9.76 -8.51 -3.53
CA GLU A 29 11.04 -7.79 -3.44
C GLU A 29 11.18 -6.80 -4.59
N SER A 30 11.64 -5.58 -4.34
CA SER A 30 12.07 -4.67 -5.42
C SER A 30 13.50 -4.96 -5.84
N LEU A 31 13.75 -5.07 -7.14
CA LEU A 31 15.09 -5.19 -7.72
C LEU A 31 15.63 -3.86 -8.27
N GLU A 32 14.76 -2.87 -8.43
CA GLU A 32 15.08 -1.52 -8.91
C GLU A 32 15.04 -0.48 -7.79
N MET A 33 15.54 0.73 -8.09
CA MET A 33 15.65 1.83 -7.13
C MET A 33 14.32 2.11 -6.41
N PHE A 34 13.21 2.11 -7.16
CA PHE A 34 11.88 2.27 -6.62
C PHE A 34 10.84 1.55 -7.50
N SER A 35 10.28 0.46 -6.98
CA SER A 35 9.26 -0.31 -7.70
C SER A 35 7.90 -0.17 -7.05
N SER A 36 6.86 0.02 -7.84
CA SER A 36 5.49 0.28 -7.38
C SER A 36 4.50 -0.68 -8.02
N VAL A 37 3.47 -1.08 -7.28
CA VAL A 37 2.40 -1.96 -7.77
C VAL A 37 1.09 -1.73 -7.03
N ARG A 38 -0.03 -1.91 -7.74
CA ARG A 38 -1.39 -1.95 -7.18
C ARG A 38 -1.91 -3.39 -7.10
N ALA A 39 -2.88 -3.62 -6.22
CA ALA A 39 -3.71 -4.82 -6.29
C ALA A 39 -4.72 -4.74 -7.45
N ASN A 40 -5.19 -5.89 -7.92
CA ASN A 40 -6.14 -6.04 -9.03
C ASN A 40 -7.60 -5.71 -8.70
N THR A 41 -7.86 -5.10 -7.54
CA THR A 41 -9.21 -4.68 -7.11
C THR A 41 -9.16 -3.29 -6.52
N CYS A 42 -10.26 -2.55 -6.71
CA CYS A 42 -10.44 -1.21 -6.17
C CYS A 42 -11.66 -1.14 -5.26
N VAL A 43 -11.62 -0.20 -4.32
CA VAL A 43 -12.72 0.10 -3.40
C VAL A 43 -13.12 1.56 -3.52
N TRP A 44 -14.42 1.82 -3.62
CA TRP A 44 -14.97 3.17 -3.79
C TRP A 44 -16.11 3.50 -2.82
N LYS A 45 -16.51 2.55 -1.98
CA LYS A 45 -17.53 2.73 -0.94
C LYS A 45 -17.30 1.74 0.21
N GLY A 46 -17.66 2.11 1.43
CA GLY A 46 -17.61 1.25 2.61
C GLY A 46 -16.26 1.31 3.31
N LYS A 47 -15.93 0.25 4.05
CA LYS A 47 -14.73 0.18 4.90
C LYS A 47 -13.92 -1.04 4.53
N TRP A 48 -12.62 -0.84 4.30
CA TRP A 48 -11.74 -1.88 3.78
C TRP A 48 -10.39 -1.81 4.45
N MET A 49 -9.73 -2.97 4.51
CA MET A 49 -8.36 -3.06 4.99
C MET A 49 -7.59 -4.17 4.30
N TYR A 50 -6.28 -4.06 4.35
CA TYR A 50 -5.33 -5.13 4.06
C TYR A 50 -4.13 -4.99 5.00
N GLU A 51 -3.27 -6.00 5.04
CA GLU A 51 -2.05 -5.97 5.84
C GLU A 51 -0.80 -6.13 4.99
N VAL A 52 0.29 -5.54 5.48
CA VAL A 52 1.65 -5.71 4.98
C VAL A 52 2.55 -6.16 6.11
N MET A 53 3.18 -7.33 5.94
CA MET A 53 4.20 -7.82 6.86
C MET A 53 5.58 -7.46 6.35
N LEU A 54 6.36 -6.77 7.18
CA LEU A 54 7.68 -6.28 6.81
C LEU A 54 8.74 -7.38 6.96
N GLU A 55 9.40 -7.77 5.86
CA GLU A 55 10.56 -8.68 5.89
C GLU A 55 11.89 -7.90 5.90
N THR A 56 11.83 -6.64 5.49
CA THR A 56 12.87 -5.61 5.67
C THR A 56 12.20 -4.34 6.20
N SER A 57 12.99 -3.38 6.68
CA SER A 57 12.48 -2.18 7.36
C SER A 57 13.12 -0.88 6.87
N GLY A 58 13.61 -0.87 5.64
CA GLY A 58 14.08 0.34 4.95
C GLY A 58 12.92 1.14 4.37
N ILE A 59 13.18 1.87 3.30
CA ILE A 59 12.22 2.82 2.72
C ILE A 59 11.17 2.05 1.92
N GLN A 60 9.94 2.12 2.40
CA GLN A 60 8.76 1.54 1.77
C GLN A 60 7.62 2.55 1.94
N GLN A 61 6.75 2.68 0.95
CA GLN A 61 5.56 3.51 1.01
C GLN A 61 4.34 2.60 0.81
N ILE A 62 3.55 2.42 1.87
CA ILE A 62 2.43 1.48 1.90
C ILE A 62 1.11 2.25 2.02
N GLY A 63 0.15 1.97 1.16
CA GLY A 63 -1.18 2.57 1.31
C GLY A 63 -2.13 2.34 0.14
N TRP A 64 -2.69 3.41 -0.40
CA TRP A 64 -3.80 3.36 -1.34
C TRP A 64 -3.52 4.25 -2.54
N ALA A 65 -3.77 3.77 -3.76
CA ALA A 65 -3.61 4.55 -4.98
C ALA A 65 -4.79 4.34 -5.93
N THR A 66 -5.21 5.37 -6.63
CA THR A 66 -6.14 5.22 -7.76
C THR A 66 -5.39 4.87 -9.04
N ASN A 67 -6.11 4.54 -10.12
CA ASN A 67 -5.51 4.32 -11.43
C ASN A 67 -4.91 5.57 -12.07
N SER A 68 -5.28 6.76 -11.59
CA SER A 68 -4.74 8.03 -12.07
C SER A 68 -3.34 8.33 -11.51
N CYS A 69 -2.95 7.67 -10.40
CA CYS A 69 -1.65 7.86 -9.78
C CYS A 69 -0.53 7.40 -10.74
N PRO A 70 0.34 8.32 -11.19
CA PRO A 70 1.44 7.99 -12.10
C PRO A 70 2.61 7.39 -11.31
N PHE A 71 2.86 6.09 -11.49
CA PHE A 71 4.08 5.48 -10.98
C PHE A 71 5.24 5.68 -11.94
N THR A 72 6.38 6.08 -11.41
CA THR A 72 7.67 6.16 -12.12
C THR A 72 8.77 5.53 -11.26
N ASP A 73 9.99 5.49 -11.79
CA ASP A 73 11.21 5.12 -11.06
C ASP A 73 11.58 6.06 -9.89
N HIS A 74 10.88 7.19 -9.75
CA HIS A 74 11.11 8.22 -8.74
C HIS A 74 9.84 8.64 -8.00
N LYS A 75 8.66 8.19 -8.45
CA LYS A 75 7.36 8.50 -7.86
C LYS A 75 6.58 7.22 -7.59
N GLY A 76 6.29 6.99 -6.32
CA GLY A 76 5.52 5.85 -5.85
C GLY A 76 4.21 6.25 -5.17
N VAL A 77 3.68 5.35 -4.37
CA VAL A 77 2.47 5.57 -3.59
C VAL A 77 2.71 6.69 -2.58
N GLY A 78 1.87 7.71 -2.61
CA GLY A 78 1.96 8.89 -1.75
C GLY A 78 2.71 10.07 -2.36
N ASP A 79 3.41 9.89 -3.49
CA ASP A 79 4.14 10.98 -4.18
C ASP A 79 3.26 11.76 -5.18
N ASP A 80 1.96 11.51 -5.16
CA ASP A 80 0.95 12.15 -6.01
C ASP A 80 -0.39 12.29 -5.26
N GLU A 81 -1.18 13.30 -5.64
CA GLU A 81 -2.49 13.59 -5.03
C GLU A 81 -3.48 12.42 -5.13
N ASP A 82 -3.32 11.56 -6.14
CA ASP A 82 -4.14 10.38 -6.39
C ASP A 82 -3.76 9.15 -5.54
N SER A 83 -2.90 9.33 -4.53
CA SER A 83 -2.45 8.25 -3.64
C SER A 83 -2.08 8.71 -2.23
N TYR A 84 -2.18 7.79 -1.27
CA TYR A 84 -1.91 8.03 0.15
C TYR A 84 -1.00 6.93 0.68
N ALA A 85 0.07 7.27 1.38
CA ALA A 85 0.99 6.27 1.93
C ALA A 85 1.46 6.58 3.35
N TYR A 86 1.94 5.53 4.01
CA TYR A 86 2.74 5.58 5.23
C TYR A 86 4.11 4.95 4.98
N ASP A 87 5.15 5.65 5.42
CA ASP A 87 6.55 5.23 5.42
C ASP A 87 7.06 5.26 6.87
N GLY A 88 7.10 4.09 7.52
CA GLY A 88 7.56 3.96 8.90
C GLY A 88 9.07 4.03 9.05
N ARG A 89 9.86 3.98 7.97
CA ARG A 89 11.30 4.24 8.04
C ARG A 89 11.57 5.73 8.20
N ARG A 90 10.80 6.56 7.50
CA ARG A 90 10.85 8.03 7.61
C ARG A 90 9.92 8.57 8.70
N VAL A 91 9.03 7.74 9.25
CA VAL A 91 8.01 8.14 10.24
C VAL A 91 7.15 9.26 9.66
N SER A 92 6.65 9.02 8.45
CA SER A 92 5.91 10.02 7.69
C SER A 92 4.74 9.41 6.93
N LYS A 93 3.68 10.21 6.76
CA LYS A 93 2.60 9.97 5.81
C LYS A 93 2.84 10.84 4.57
N TRP A 94 2.34 10.39 3.42
CA TRP A 94 2.58 11.01 2.11
C TRP A 94 1.28 11.10 1.31
N ASN A 95 0.98 12.29 0.79
CA ASN A 95 -0.01 12.54 -0.27
C ASN A 95 0.47 13.79 -1.01
N ASN A 96 1.28 13.58 -2.05
CA ASN A 96 2.15 14.56 -2.72
C ASN A 96 3.31 15.06 -1.84
N ASP A 97 3.05 15.52 -0.63
CA ASP A 97 4.05 16.03 0.31
C ASP A 97 4.14 15.15 1.57
N ALA A 98 5.31 15.17 2.22
CA ALA A 98 5.56 14.42 3.45
C ALA A 98 5.14 15.19 4.70
N GLU A 99 4.46 14.50 5.61
CA GLU A 99 4.10 15.00 6.94
C GLU A 99 4.49 13.96 8.01
N THR A 100 4.93 14.43 9.18
CA THR A 100 5.24 13.53 10.31
C THR A 100 4.01 12.74 10.74
N TYR A 101 4.14 11.41 10.80
CA TYR A 101 3.05 10.52 11.23
C TYR A 101 3.58 9.15 11.66
N GLY A 102 2.87 8.52 12.61
CA GLY A 102 3.10 7.15 13.00
C GLY A 102 4.36 6.94 13.85
N GLN A 103 4.97 5.78 13.71
CA GLN A 103 6.13 5.35 14.50
C GLN A 103 7.22 4.76 13.60
N SER A 104 8.42 4.57 14.15
CA SER A 104 9.45 3.79 13.45
C SER A 104 9.09 2.31 13.43
N TRP A 105 9.13 1.69 12.25
CA TRP A 105 8.90 0.25 12.08
C TRP A 105 10.18 -0.58 12.18
N VAL A 106 10.02 -1.88 12.39
CA VAL A 106 11.10 -2.88 12.39
C VAL A 106 10.69 -4.10 11.59
N VAL A 107 11.67 -4.94 11.25
CA VAL A 107 11.42 -6.24 10.60
C VAL A 107 10.47 -7.08 11.46
N GLY A 108 9.47 -7.67 10.82
CA GLY A 108 8.43 -8.48 11.46
C GLY A 108 7.19 -7.70 11.89
N ASP A 109 7.20 -6.36 11.82
CA ASP A 109 5.98 -5.58 12.04
C ASP A 109 4.91 -5.90 10.98
N VAL A 110 3.66 -5.88 11.43
CA VAL A 110 2.47 -5.96 10.58
C VAL A 110 1.81 -4.60 10.53
N ILE A 111 1.71 -4.04 9.33
CA ILE A 111 1.07 -2.76 9.08
C ILE A 111 -0.33 -3.01 8.53
N GLY A 112 -1.36 -2.63 9.28
CA GLY A 112 -2.75 -2.63 8.83
C GLY A 112 -3.07 -1.32 8.12
N CYS A 113 -3.55 -1.39 6.89
CA CYS A 113 -3.87 -0.23 6.05
C CYS A 113 -5.39 -0.14 5.91
N CYS A 114 -6.04 0.72 6.70
CA CYS A 114 -7.49 0.84 6.73
C CYS A 114 -7.97 2.10 6.01
N ILE A 115 -9.03 1.96 5.20
CA ILE A 115 -9.73 3.07 4.55
C ILE A 115 -11.22 3.01 4.90
N ASP A 116 -11.75 4.12 5.42
CA ASP A 116 -13.16 4.31 5.73
C ASP A 116 -13.73 5.38 4.78
N LEU A 117 -14.30 4.93 3.67
CA LEU A 117 -14.87 5.80 2.63
C LEU A 117 -16.25 6.34 2.98
N GLU A 118 -16.78 5.99 4.16
CA GLU A 118 -18.00 6.60 4.71
C GLU A 118 -17.66 7.83 5.57
N ARG A 119 -16.46 7.83 6.17
CA ARG A 119 -15.89 8.95 6.94
C ARG A 119 -14.86 9.77 6.19
N ASP A 120 -14.48 9.31 4.99
CA ASP A 120 -13.41 9.91 4.18
C ASP A 120 -12.07 9.92 4.95
N GLU A 121 -11.73 8.81 5.63
CA GLU A 121 -10.55 8.68 6.48
C GLU A 121 -9.64 7.49 6.09
N ILE A 122 -8.33 7.64 6.29
CA ILE A 122 -7.35 6.55 6.27
C ILE A 122 -6.65 6.46 7.62
N VAL A 123 -6.53 5.24 8.15
CA VAL A 123 -5.89 4.94 9.44
C VAL A 123 -4.91 3.79 9.22
N PHE A 124 -3.68 3.94 9.72
CA PHE A 124 -2.72 2.85 9.78
C PHE A 124 -2.65 2.24 11.18
N TYR A 125 -2.37 0.94 11.22
CA TYR A 125 -2.17 0.17 12.44
C TYR A 125 -0.79 -0.47 12.40
N ARG A 126 -0.14 -0.61 13.56
CA ARG A 126 1.08 -1.40 13.73
C ARG A 126 0.80 -2.48 14.75
N ASN A 127 0.88 -3.75 14.33
CA ASN A 127 0.62 -4.92 15.18
C ASN A 127 -0.71 -4.80 15.93
N GLY A 128 -1.79 -4.47 15.21
CA GLY A 128 -3.13 -4.24 15.75
C GLY A 128 -3.34 -2.93 16.51
N ASN A 129 -2.30 -2.14 16.78
CA ASN A 129 -2.42 -0.86 17.49
C ASN A 129 -2.59 0.31 16.52
N SER A 130 -3.63 1.12 16.69
CA SER A 130 -3.87 2.28 15.85
C SER A 130 -2.74 3.31 15.99
N LEU A 131 -2.29 3.86 14.86
CA LEU A 131 -1.35 4.98 14.80
C LEU A 131 -2.06 6.34 14.72
N GLY A 132 -3.40 6.36 14.89
CA GLY A 132 -4.24 7.54 14.70
C GLY A 132 -4.62 7.78 13.24
N VAL A 133 -5.53 8.73 13.00
CA VAL A 133 -5.97 9.10 11.64
C VAL A 133 -4.82 9.74 10.88
N ALA A 134 -4.45 9.15 9.74
CA ALA A 134 -3.40 9.68 8.88
C ALA A 134 -3.94 10.78 7.97
N PHE A 135 -5.08 10.49 7.33
CA PHE A 135 -5.71 11.38 6.35
C PHE A 135 -7.20 11.53 6.65
N GLN A 136 -7.69 12.76 6.52
CA GLN A 136 -9.10 13.12 6.56
C GLN A 136 -9.47 13.80 5.24
N GLY A 137 -10.73 13.70 4.83
CA GLY A 137 -11.20 14.28 3.57
C GLY A 137 -10.66 13.53 2.34
N VAL A 138 -10.46 12.21 2.46
CA VAL A 138 -10.10 11.33 1.34
C VAL A 138 -11.11 11.53 0.20
N ARG A 139 -10.61 11.75 -1.02
CA ARG A 139 -11.45 12.12 -2.17
C ARG A 139 -12.46 11.01 -2.47
N LYS A 140 -13.74 11.40 -2.66
CA LYS A 140 -14.79 10.45 -3.04
C LYS A 140 -14.61 9.96 -4.47
N MET A 141 -14.71 8.65 -4.65
CA MET A 141 -14.56 8.00 -5.95
C MET A 141 -15.86 7.35 -6.42
N GLY A 142 -15.95 7.10 -7.73
CA GLY A 142 -17.03 6.35 -8.36
C GLY A 142 -16.64 4.91 -8.67
N PRO A 143 -17.61 4.07 -9.11
CA PRO A 143 -17.33 2.72 -9.59
C PRO A 143 -16.24 2.72 -10.68
N GLY A 144 -15.23 1.85 -10.53
CA GLY A 144 -14.11 1.74 -11.47
C GLY A 144 -12.99 2.76 -11.30
N PHE A 145 -13.16 3.76 -10.43
CA PHE A 145 -12.14 4.78 -10.13
C PHE A 145 -11.68 4.70 -8.66
N GLY A 146 -11.93 3.58 -7.98
CA GLY A 146 -11.67 3.43 -6.56
C GLY A 146 -10.18 3.43 -6.20
N TYR A 147 -9.93 3.32 -4.90
CA TYR A 147 -8.59 3.12 -4.36
C TYR A 147 -8.22 1.65 -4.39
N HIS A 148 -7.02 1.35 -4.86
CA HIS A 148 -6.40 0.04 -4.82
C HIS A 148 -5.42 -0.01 -3.65
N PRO A 149 -5.32 -1.13 -2.91
CA PRO A 149 -4.13 -1.42 -2.13
C PRO A 149 -2.89 -1.25 -3.01
N ALA A 150 -1.91 -0.49 -2.54
CA ALA A 150 -0.73 -0.16 -3.32
C ALA A 150 0.51 -0.08 -2.43
N ILE A 151 1.65 -0.42 -3.01
CA ILE A 151 2.93 -0.35 -2.33
C ILE A 151 4.04 0.09 -3.27
N SER A 152 4.99 0.87 -2.74
CA SER A 152 6.27 1.17 -3.37
C SER A 152 7.42 0.76 -2.47
N LEU A 153 8.43 0.13 -3.06
CA LEU A 153 9.56 -0.49 -2.36
C LEU A 153 10.87 0.03 -2.94
N SER A 154 11.78 0.48 -2.08
CA SER A 154 13.16 0.73 -2.49
C SER A 154 13.91 -0.58 -2.81
N GLN A 155 14.99 -0.48 -3.56
CA GLN A 155 15.80 -1.65 -3.96
C GLN A 155 16.16 -2.55 -2.77
N GLY A 156 15.89 -3.84 -2.91
CA GLY A 156 16.14 -4.88 -1.89
C GLY A 156 15.11 -4.93 -0.76
N GLU A 157 14.14 -4.00 -0.72
CA GLU A 157 13.08 -4.03 0.27
C GLU A 157 12.05 -5.10 -0.05
N ARG A 158 11.56 -5.76 1.00
CA ARG A 158 10.70 -6.94 0.95
C ARG A 158 9.56 -6.86 1.96
N CYS A 159 8.40 -7.31 1.52
CA CYS A 159 7.24 -7.46 2.37
C CYS A 159 6.29 -8.54 1.85
N GLU A 160 5.46 -9.07 2.73
CA GLU A 160 4.37 -9.97 2.37
C GLU A 160 3.02 -9.24 2.44
N LEU A 161 2.23 -9.34 1.39
CA LEU A 161 0.89 -8.73 1.32
C LEU A 161 -0.19 -9.74 1.74
N ASN A 162 -1.14 -9.29 2.56
CA ASN A 162 -2.33 -10.05 2.94
C ASN A 162 -3.60 -9.23 2.65
N PHE A 163 -4.25 -9.53 1.54
CA PHE A 163 -5.53 -8.93 1.14
C PHE A 163 -6.76 -9.58 1.79
N GLY A 164 -6.57 -10.37 2.86
CA GLY A 164 -7.63 -11.11 3.56
C GLY A 164 -7.72 -12.59 3.19
N ALA A 165 -6.76 -13.12 2.42
CA ALA A 165 -6.66 -14.56 2.13
C ALA A 165 -6.27 -15.38 3.38
N ARG A 166 -5.73 -14.72 4.41
CA ARG A 166 -5.43 -15.27 5.73
C ARG A 166 -6.02 -14.35 6.81
N PRO A 167 -6.35 -14.88 8.01
CA PRO A 167 -6.77 -14.06 9.13
C PRO A 167 -5.78 -12.92 9.39
N PHE A 168 -6.32 -11.73 9.63
CA PHE A 168 -5.54 -10.56 10.04
C PHE A 168 -4.92 -10.78 11.44
N LYS A 169 -3.78 -10.13 11.70
CA LYS A 169 -2.92 -10.37 12.87
C LYS A 169 -2.97 -9.23 13.89
#